data_AF-A0A916YQK5-F1
#
_entry.id   AF-A0A916YQK5-F1
#
_cell.length_a   1.000
_cell.length_b   1.000
_cell.length_c   1.000
_cell.angle_alpha   90.00
_cell.angle_beta   90.00
_cell.angle_gamma   90.00
#
_symmetry.space_group_name_H-M   'P 1'
#
loop_
_entity.id
_entity.type
_entity.pdbx_description
1 polymer ?
#
loop_
_entity_poly.entity_id
_entity_poly.type
_entity_poly.pdbx_seq_one_letter_code
_entity_poly.pdbx_strand_id
1 'polypeptide(L)'
;MENRIGGYRAGAIPANVNRKESGKFDKLPSKVDLREHLTEVEMQVGNSCVANAFAGAYEYLAKRNNGDSADVSRLYIYYNARYLEDAQNQDCGSIMYKAIEGLKEYGACSEELWPNDETMILDEPDQSAYDHGSNFKIVDAEYIETKLDLWKQTLAEGYPISFCLNTFESFDSACKNKGRVPMPKPSDNVRETHGWHAMLCVGYSDPDNVFIVRNSWGKDWGDRGYCYIPYDYMMNKEFNGHDSWIIKSVENLDFSEGVWDDSEESNFAVDGMIYVTDFWIETEDTEEFATKLEELCMEYVESEEDFYFDYEAQEEDGVEYTYINNFEILTENPDDFIADLETLCEEYAIEENYSFTYGDSEEEDEDDEEEDDEEEDEEEEDEEDEEEEDEEEEEEEEEEEEEEEESSRKKRR
;
A
#
# COMPACT_ATOMS: atom_id res chain seq x y z
N MET A 1 27.71 -8.09 -5.45
CA MET A 1 26.56 -7.62 -6.25
C MET A 1 27.12 -7.23 -7.60
N GLU A 2 27.13 -8.15 -8.56
CA GLU A 2 27.48 -7.83 -9.95
C GLU A 2 26.40 -6.91 -10.52
N ASN A 3 26.82 -5.83 -11.17
CA ASN A 3 25.96 -4.84 -11.81
C ASN A 3 25.02 -5.53 -12.83
N ARG A 4 23.78 -5.77 -12.42
CA ARG A 4 22.68 -6.13 -13.34
C ARG A 4 22.13 -4.83 -13.92
N ILE A 5 21.84 -4.84 -15.22
CA ILE A 5 21.51 -3.66 -16.03
C ILE A 5 20.17 -3.10 -15.52
N GLY A 6 20.24 -1.99 -14.79
CA GLY A 6 19.09 -1.25 -14.29
C GLY A 6 19.39 0.25 -14.32
N GLY A 7 18.34 1.06 -14.40
CA GLY A 7 18.48 2.53 -14.45
C GLY A 7 18.94 3.17 -13.14
N TYR A 8 18.74 2.49 -12.02
CA TYR A 8 19.25 2.92 -10.72
C TYR A 8 20.63 2.30 -10.45
N ARG A 9 21.54 3.14 -9.92
CA ARG A 9 22.79 2.70 -9.31
C ARG A 9 22.82 3.12 -7.85
N ALA A 10 23.11 2.16 -6.97
CA ALA A 10 23.29 2.45 -5.55
C ALA A 10 24.45 3.44 -5.33
N GLY A 11 24.18 4.49 -4.58
CA GLY A 11 25.15 5.52 -4.20
C GLY A 11 25.21 5.73 -2.70
N ALA A 12 26.30 6.35 -2.25
CA ALA A 12 26.41 6.75 -0.85
C ALA A 12 25.54 7.98 -0.57
N ILE A 13 24.68 7.90 0.44
CA ILE A 13 23.96 9.05 0.99
C ILE A 13 24.95 9.87 1.83
N PRO A 14 25.26 11.13 1.47
CA PRO A 14 26.22 11.91 2.24
C PRO A 14 25.74 12.17 3.67
N ALA A 15 26.67 12.23 4.62
CA ALA A 15 26.33 12.40 6.04
C ALA A 15 25.69 13.78 6.36
N ASN A 16 25.88 14.76 5.49
CA ASN A 16 25.46 16.15 5.69
C ASN A 16 24.18 16.52 4.91
N VAL A 17 23.45 15.55 4.39
CA VAL A 17 22.16 15.83 3.74
C VAL A 17 21.09 16.16 4.76
N ASN A 18 20.15 17.00 4.36
CA ASN A 18 18.96 17.25 5.16
C ASN A 18 18.13 15.95 5.20
N ARG A 19 17.65 15.60 6.38
CA ARG A 19 16.81 14.42 6.60
C ARG A 19 15.42 14.87 6.97
N LYS A 20 14.42 14.23 6.38
CA LYS A 20 13.02 14.45 6.72
C LYS A 20 12.82 14.01 8.17
N GLU A 21 12.40 14.97 9.00
CA GLU A 21 12.01 14.72 10.38
C GLU A 21 10.52 14.34 10.45
N SER A 22 10.07 13.88 11.62
CA SER A 22 8.66 13.53 11.86
C SER A 22 7.72 14.65 11.42
N GLY A 23 6.63 14.27 10.77
CA GLY A 23 5.66 15.15 10.15
C GLY A 23 4.87 16.01 11.14
N LYS A 24 4.14 16.97 10.56
CA LYS A 24 3.40 18.01 11.32
C LYS A 24 2.03 17.57 11.87
N PHE A 25 1.57 16.37 11.52
CA PHE A 25 0.20 15.91 11.79
C PHE A 25 0.15 14.86 12.89
N ASP A 26 -0.75 15.03 13.85
CA ASP A 26 -0.97 14.08 14.96
C ASP A 26 -1.81 12.86 14.52
N LYS A 27 -2.73 13.05 13.56
CA LYS A 27 -3.51 11.99 12.91
C LYS A 27 -3.38 12.15 11.40
N LEU A 28 -3.14 11.04 10.70
CA LEU A 28 -3.07 10.98 9.25
C LEU A 28 -4.44 10.61 8.66
N PRO A 29 -4.78 11.06 7.44
CA PRO A 29 -5.94 10.56 6.71
C PRO A 29 -5.72 9.08 6.34
N SER A 30 -6.81 8.34 6.13
CA SER A 30 -6.76 6.95 5.66
C SER A 30 -6.19 6.85 4.25
N LYS A 31 -6.40 7.87 3.41
CA LYS A 31 -5.90 7.90 2.04
C LYS A 31 -5.29 9.25 1.67
N VAL A 32 -4.27 9.19 0.82
CA VAL A 32 -3.68 10.37 0.16
C VAL A 32 -3.48 10.06 -1.31
N ASP A 33 -3.93 10.95 -2.19
CA ASP A 33 -3.74 10.83 -3.63
C ASP A 33 -3.24 12.15 -4.24
N LEU A 34 -2.01 12.16 -4.76
CA LEU A 34 -1.40 13.32 -5.38
C LEU A 34 -1.60 13.36 -6.91
N ARG A 35 -2.29 12.37 -7.51
CA ARG A 35 -2.36 12.17 -8.97
C ARG A 35 -3.01 13.32 -9.72
N GLU A 36 -4.01 14.00 -9.14
CA GLU A 36 -4.67 15.14 -9.80
C GLU A 36 -3.70 16.28 -10.17
N HIS A 37 -2.58 16.36 -9.46
CA HIS A 37 -1.56 17.39 -9.64
C HIS A 37 -0.32 16.89 -10.39
N LEU A 38 -0.29 15.64 -10.82
CA LEU A 38 0.77 15.11 -11.68
C LEU A 38 0.54 15.45 -13.16
N THR A 39 1.62 15.43 -13.93
CA THR A 39 1.62 15.38 -15.39
C THR A 39 1.27 13.98 -15.88
N GLU A 40 1.01 13.82 -17.19
CA GLU A 40 0.73 12.50 -17.78
C GLU A 40 1.93 11.55 -17.60
N VAL A 41 1.68 10.24 -17.44
CA VAL A 41 2.76 9.27 -17.28
C VAL A 41 3.55 9.15 -18.57
N GLU A 42 4.86 9.26 -18.46
CA GLU A 42 5.76 9.32 -19.59
C GLU A 42 6.46 7.96 -19.85
N MET A 43 7.08 7.83 -21.02
CA MET A 43 7.88 6.67 -21.42
C MET A 43 9.37 6.97 -21.31
N GLN A 44 10.10 6.29 -20.43
CA GLN A 44 11.55 6.44 -20.33
C GLN A 44 12.26 5.88 -21.58
N VAL A 45 13.44 6.42 -21.88
CA VAL A 45 14.39 5.81 -22.83
C VAL A 45 15.69 5.45 -22.11
N GLY A 46 16.31 4.33 -22.52
CA GLY A 46 17.49 3.79 -21.85
C GLY A 46 17.31 3.55 -20.35
N ASN A 47 18.42 3.64 -19.63
CA ASN A 47 18.50 3.38 -18.18
C ASN A 47 18.17 4.64 -17.33
N SER A 48 17.18 5.44 -17.73
CA SER A 48 16.93 6.78 -17.17
C SER A 48 15.89 6.87 -16.03
N CYS A 49 15.52 5.77 -15.37
CA CYS A 49 14.42 5.77 -14.40
C CYS A 49 14.58 6.77 -13.25
N VAL A 50 15.79 6.95 -12.72
CA VAL A 50 16.09 7.96 -11.69
C VAL A 50 15.72 9.37 -12.18
N ALA A 51 16.06 9.71 -13.42
CA ALA A 51 15.73 11.01 -13.98
C ALA A 51 14.22 11.19 -14.21
N ASN A 52 13.50 10.12 -14.56
CA ASN A 52 12.05 10.16 -14.73
C ASN A 52 11.34 10.38 -13.37
N ALA A 53 11.78 9.67 -12.31
CA ALA A 53 11.25 9.87 -10.96
C ALA A 53 11.40 11.32 -10.49
N PHE A 54 12.57 11.93 -10.69
CA PHE A 54 12.81 13.32 -10.32
C PHE A 54 12.13 14.33 -11.26
N ALA A 55 11.99 14.04 -12.56
CA ALA A 55 11.23 14.87 -13.48
C ALA A 55 9.76 14.97 -13.04
N GLY A 56 9.13 13.82 -12.74
CA GLY A 56 7.76 13.78 -12.24
C GLY A 56 7.57 14.54 -10.92
N ALA A 57 8.53 14.42 -9.98
CA ALA A 57 8.51 15.21 -8.74
C ALA A 57 8.66 16.71 -9.00
N TYR A 58 9.51 17.10 -9.97
CA TYR A 58 9.76 18.49 -10.32
C TYR A 58 8.52 19.12 -10.96
N GLU A 59 7.94 18.44 -11.95
CA GLU A 59 6.74 18.88 -12.66
C GLU A 59 5.54 18.97 -11.73
N TYR A 60 5.40 18.01 -10.80
CA TYR A 60 4.41 18.08 -9.73
C TYR A 60 4.51 19.39 -8.96
N LEU A 61 5.69 19.71 -8.43
CA LEU A 61 5.89 20.93 -7.64
C LEU A 61 5.67 22.19 -8.49
N ALA A 62 6.11 22.18 -9.75
CA ALA A 62 5.88 23.28 -10.68
C ALA A 62 4.38 23.50 -10.94
N LYS A 63 3.62 22.43 -11.15
CA LYS A 63 2.16 22.46 -11.36
C LYS A 63 1.43 22.91 -10.10
N ARG A 64 1.81 22.42 -8.91
CA ARG A 64 1.26 22.89 -7.62
C ARG A 64 1.50 24.39 -7.40
N ASN A 65 2.68 24.88 -7.77
CA ASN A 65 3.06 26.29 -7.57
C ASN A 65 2.41 27.24 -8.58
N ASN A 66 2.33 26.83 -9.84
CA ASN A 66 1.97 27.71 -10.95
C ASN A 66 0.57 27.44 -11.54
N GLY A 67 -0.08 26.35 -11.15
CA GLY A 67 -1.34 25.86 -11.72
C GLY A 67 -1.18 25.07 -13.03
N ASP A 68 -0.01 25.09 -13.65
CA ASP A 68 0.33 24.34 -14.86
C ASP A 68 1.83 24.01 -14.88
N SER A 69 2.22 22.95 -15.58
CA SER A 69 3.62 22.57 -15.81
C SER A 69 3.80 22.00 -17.20
N ALA A 70 4.91 22.37 -17.84
CA ALA A 70 5.39 21.70 -19.04
C ALA A 70 6.38 20.59 -18.67
N ASP A 71 6.61 19.67 -19.59
CA ASP A 71 7.53 18.55 -19.40
C ASP A 71 8.99 19.05 -19.33
N VAL A 72 9.72 18.55 -18.34
CA VAL A 72 11.16 18.80 -18.20
C VAL A 72 11.98 17.70 -18.85
N SER A 73 13.11 18.06 -19.42
CA SER A 73 13.95 17.10 -20.13
C SER A 73 14.56 16.08 -19.17
N ARG A 74 14.07 14.85 -19.27
CA ARG A 74 14.61 13.70 -18.55
C ARG A 74 16.02 13.36 -18.97
N LEU A 75 16.34 13.47 -20.27
CA LEU A 75 17.71 13.23 -20.75
C LEU A 75 18.69 14.29 -20.29
N TYR A 76 18.25 15.54 -20.10
CA TYR A 76 19.09 16.58 -19.50
C TYR A 76 19.44 16.24 -18.04
N ILE A 77 18.44 15.83 -17.25
CA ILE A 77 18.64 15.39 -15.86
C ILE A 77 19.56 14.16 -15.83
N TYR A 78 19.29 13.17 -16.68
CA TYR A 78 20.04 11.91 -16.75
C TYR A 78 21.49 12.10 -17.21
N TYR A 79 21.73 12.96 -18.20
CA TYR A 79 23.07 13.29 -18.66
C TYR A 79 23.88 13.95 -17.54
N ASN A 80 23.33 14.98 -16.90
CA ASN A 80 24.03 15.72 -15.86
C ASN A 80 24.31 14.86 -14.61
N ALA A 81 23.39 13.97 -14.24
CA ALA A 81 23.62 13.00 -13.16
C ALA A 81 24.84 12.11 -13.46
N ARG A 82 24.91 11.53 -14.68
CA ARG A 82 26.05 10.71 -15.10
C ARG A 82 27.34 11.51 -15.28
N TYR A 83 27.25 12.75 -15.75
CA TYR A 83 28.39 13.66 -15.88
C TYR A 83 29.09 13.89 -14.53
N LEU A 84 28.32 14.08 -13.45
CA LEU A 84 28.84 14.21 -12.08
C LEU A 84 29.49 12.94 -11.52
N GLU A 85 29.44 11.84 -12.27
CA GLU A 85 30.08 10.56 -11.96
C GLU A 85 31.14 10.14 -13.00
N ASP A 86 31.50 11.02 -13.95
CA ASP A 86 32.35 10.70 -15.09
C ASP A 86 31.83 9.49 -15.92
N ALA A 87 30.51 9.29 -15.94
CA ALA A 87 29.82 8.14 -16.54
C ALA A 87 28.96 8.49 -17.78
N GLN A 88 29.00 9.73 -18.25
CA GLN A 88 28.15 10.26 -19.34
C GLN A 88 28.30 9.53 -20.68
N ASN A 89 29.41 8.84 -20.89
CA ASN A 89 29.69 8.08 -22.13
C ASN A 89 29.08 6.66 -22.13
N GLN A 90 28.26 6.31 -21.13
CA GLN A 90 27.61 5.01 -21.00
C GLN A 90 26.14 5.17 -20.57
N ASP A 91 25.25 4.33 -21.12
CA ASP A 91 23.87 4.21 -20.64
C ASP A 91 23.82 3.22 -19.47
N CYS A 92 24.39 3.61 -18.33
CA CYS A 92 24.61 2.73 -17.18
C CYS A 92 23.73 3.03 -15.97
N GLY A 93 22.68 3.85 -16.13
CA GLY A 93 21.90 4.35 -15.02
C GLY A 93 22.58 5.48 -14.28
N SER A 94 21.97 5.93 -13.20
CA SER A 94 22.49 7.02 -12.37
C SER A 94 22.17 6.82 -10.89
N ILE A 95 22.86 7.57 -10.04
CA ILE A 95 22.61 7.62 -8.58
C ILE A 95 21.56 8.70 -8.27
N MET A 96 20.61 8.41 -7.37
CA MET A 96 19.54 9.35 -6.98
C MET A 96 20.12 10.70 -6.51
N TYR A 97 21.10 10.65 -5.61
CA TYR A 97 21.76 11.85 -5.11
C TYR A 97 22.49 12.65 -6.19
N LYS A 98 22.98 12.00 -7.26
CA LYS A 98 23.65 12.69 -8.38
C LYS A 98 22.65 13.40 -9.29
N ALA A 99 21.45 12.86 -9.45
CA ALA A 99 20.36 13.58 -10.10
C ALA A 99 19.96 14.82 -9.29
N ILE A 100 19.89 14.72 -7.96
CA ILE A 100 19.66 15.88 -7.07
C ILE A 100 20.77 16.93 -7.20
N GLU A 101 22.04 16.53 -7.18
CA GLU A 101 23.16 17.46 -7.38
C GLU A 101 23.09 18.13 -8.76
N GLY A 102 22.75 17.37 -9.81
CA GLY A 102 22.55 17.90 -11.15
C GLY A 102 21.42 18.92 -11.22
N LEU A 103 20.28 18.67 -10.58
CA LEU A 103 19.16 19.60 -10.49
C LEU A 103 19.51 20.86 -9.67
N LYS A 104 20.38 20.76 -8.65
CA LYS A 104 20.88 21.92 -7.89
C LYS A 104 21.89 22.73 -8.70
N GLU A 105 22.76 22.08 -9.47
CA GLU A 105 23.86 22.74 -10.19
C GLU A 105 23.41 23.29 -11.55
N TYR A 106 22.66 22.51 -12.32
CA TYR A 106 22.29 22.78 -13.71
C TYR A 106 20.80 23.07 -13.90
N GLY A 107 19.95 22.58 -12.99
CA GLY A 107 18.50 22.76 -13.04
C GLY A 107 17.82 21.79 -14.00
N ALA A 108 16.64 22.17 -14.52
CA ALA A 108 15.86 21.37 -15.44
C ALA A 108 15.46 22.21 -16.67
N CYS A 109 15.87 21.80 -17.87
CA CYS A 109 15.40 22.45 -19.10
C CYS A 109 14.07 21.84 -19.56
N SER A 110 13.38 22.49 -20.50
CA SER A 110 12.18 21.92 -21.12
C SER A 110 12.55 20.75 -22.03
N GLU A 111 11.71 19.72 -22.08
CA GLU A 111 11.91 18.57 -22.98
C GLU A 111 11.87 18.99 -24.47
N GLU A 112 11.23 20.11 -24.82
CA GLU A 112 11.31 20.66 -26.19
C GLU A 112 12.74 21.06 -26.61
N LEU A 113 13.56 21.51 -25.66
CA LEU A 113 14.95 21.92 -25.92
C LEU A 113 15.92 20.74 -25.94
N TRP A 114 15.61 19.70 -25.18
CA TRP A 114 16.41 18.48 -25.13
C TRP A 114 15.46 17.27 -25.09
N PRO A 115 15.03 16.78 -26.27
CA PRO A 115 13.99 15.75 -26.37
C PRO A 115 14.38 14.41 -25.75
N ASN A 116 13.39 13.65 -25.31
CA ASN A 116 13.55 12.28 -24.82
C ASN A 116 13.74 11.28 -25.98
N ASP A 117 14.85 11.42 -26.70
CA ASP A 117 15.25 10.59 -27.84
C ASP A 117 16.40 9.65 -27.43
N GLU A 118 16.20 8.34 -27.58
CA GLU A 118 17.19 7.31 -27.22
C GLU A 118 18.56 7.55 -27.89
N THR A 119 18.59 8.13 -29.10
CA THR A 119 19.83 8.44 -29.82
C THR A 119 20.66 9.54 -29.16
N MET A 120 20.05 10.36 -28.31
CA MET A 120 20.66 11.49 -27.61
C MET A 120 21.16 11.13 -26.20
N ILE A 121 21.00 9.88 -25.75
CA ILE A 121 21.37 9.46 -24.38
C ILE A 121 22.83 9.79 -24.04
N LEU A 122 23.75 9.70 -25.00
CA LEU A 122 25.18 9.94 -24.75
C LEU A 122 25.65 11.33 -25.17
N ASP A 123 24.76 12.12 -25.76
CA ASP A 123 25.08 13.44 -26.29
C ASP A 123 25.03 14.49 -25.17
N GLU A 124 26.01 15.39 -25.18
CA GLU A 124 26.02 16.53 -24.26
C GLU A 124 24.92 17.53 -24.64
N PRO A 125 24.07 17.97 -23.69
CA PRO A 125 23.07 18.98 -23.94
C PRO A 125 23.64 20.26 -24.55
N ASP A 126 22.95 20.82 -25.53
CA ASP A 126 23.37 22.07 -26.15
C ASP A 126 23.40 23.22 -25.14
N GLN A 127 24.23 24.23 -25.40
CA GLN A 127 24.35 25.40 -24.52
C GLN A 127 22.99 26.08 -24.25
N SER A 128 22.06 26.07 -25.20
CA SER A 128 20.71 26.59 -25.00
C SER A 128 19.91 25.82 -23.94
N ALA A 129 20.10 24.50 -23.84
CA ALA A 129 19.49 23.70 -22.79
C ALA A 129 20.07 24.07 -21.42
N TYR A 130 21.38 24.28 -21.32
CA TYR A 130 22.03 24.76 -20.08
C TYR A 130 21.60 26.19 -19.70
N ASP A 131 21.56 27.10 -20.67
CA ASP A 131 21.12 28.48 -20.44
C ASP A 131 19.67 28.51 -19.92
N HIS A 132 18.79 27.69 -20.49
CA HIS A 132 17.41 27.54 -20.03
C HIS A 132 17.34 26.88 -18.64
N GLY A 133 17.90 25.69 -18.49
CA GLY A 133 17.84 24.88 -17.26
C GLY A 133 18.38 25.61 -16.04
N SER A 134 19.38 26.48 -16.21
CA SER A 134 19.97 27.25 -15.11
C SER A 134 18.99 28.17 -14.36
N ASN A 135 17.83 28.48 -14.96
CA ASN A 135 16.76 29.27 -14.33
C ASN A 135 15.79 28.43 -13.48
N PHE A 136 15.90 27.10 -13.54
CA PHE A 136 14.92 26.12 -13.05
C PHE A 136 15.62 25.10 -12.12
N LYS A 137 16.34 25.62 -11.13
CA LYS A 137 17.09 24.82 -10.15
C LYS A 137 16.22 24.50 -8.95
N ILE A 138 16.36 23.28 -8.43
CA ILE A 138 15.82 22.97 -7.10
C ILE A 138 16.68 23.65 -6.04
N VAL A 139 16.07 24.08 -4.94
CA VAL A 139 16.83 24.69 -3.83
C VAL A 139 17.28 23.63 -2.85
N ASP A 140 16.42 22.67 -2.55
CA ASP A 140 16.78 21.63 -1.60
C ASP A 140 16.15 20.26 -1.90
N ALA A 141 16.67 19.26 -1.21
CA ALA A 141 16.13 17.91 -1.18
C ALA A 141 16.38 17.30 0.20
N GLU A 142 15.45 16.47 0.66
CA GLU A 142 15.54 15.79 1.95
C GLU A 142 15.53 14.28 1.76
N TYR A 143 16.45 13.62 2.45
CA TYR A 143 16.48 12.16 2.55
C TYR A 143 15.38 11.67 3.48
N ILE A 144 14.74 10.56 3.13
CA ILE A 144 13.68 9.95 3.92
C ILE A 144 14.11 8.55 4.33
N GLU A 145 14.04 8.27 5.63
CA GLU A 145 14.25 6.90 6.14
C GLU A 145 13.10 5.98 5.68
N THR A 146 13.40 4.71 5.43
CA THR A 146 12.39 3.68 5.11
C THR A 146 11.57 3.35 6.37
N LYS A 147 10.53 4.13 6.62
CA LYS A 147 9.59 3.99 7.73
C LYS A 147 8.19 4.36 7.24
N LEU A 148 7.24 3.47 7.45
CA LEU A 148 5.86 3.61 6.99
C LEU A 148 5.26 4.97 7.39
N ASP A 149 5.24 5.27 8.69
CA ASP A 149 4.69 6.53 9.21
C ASP A 149 5.35 7.78 8.61
N LEU A 150 6.67 7.72 8.37
CA LEU A 150 7.40 8.86 7.82
C LEU A 150 7.04 9.10 6.35
N TRP A 151 6.86 8.02 5.58
CA TRP A 151 6.43 8.12 4.18
C TRP A 151 4.99 8.62 4.09
N LYS A 152 4.07 8.04 4.88
CA LYS A 152 2.67 8.50 4.95
C LYS A 152 2.59 9.97 5.37
N GLN A 153 3.32 10.39 6.40
CA GLN A 153 3.41 11.80 6.81
C GLN A 153 3.91 12.71 5.68
N THR A 154 4.93 12.27 4.95
CA THR A 154 5.50 13.06 3.85
C THR A 154 4.53 13.23 2.69
N LEU A 155 3.80 12.16 2.35
CA LEU A 155 2.75 12.19 1.33
C LEU A 155 1.56 13.04 1.77
N ALA A 156 1.13 12.91 3.04
CA ALA A 156 0.07 13.74 3.63
C ALA A 156 0.44 15.23 3.68
N GLU A 157 1.73 15.58 3.75
CA GLU A 157 2.21 16.96 3.57
C GLU A 157 2.18 17.43 2.11
N GLY A 158 1.84 16.55 1.17
CA GLY A 158 1.76 16.81 -0.27
C GLY A 158 3.10 16.71 -1.00
N TYR A 159 4.07 15.97 -0.47
CA TYR A 159 5.35 15.77 -1.14
C TYR A 159 5.46 14.35 -1.71
N PRO A 160 5.59 14.19 -3.04
CA PRO A 160 5.85 12.89 -3.63
C PRO A 160 7.30 12.46 -3.33
N ILE A 161 7.51 11.15 -3.23
CA ILE A 161 8.76 10.55 -2.79
C ILE A 161 9.39 9.82 -3.98
N SER A 162 10.55 10.30 -4.45
CA SER A 162 11.37 9.53 -5.41
C SER A 162 12.12 8.46 -4.63
N PHE A 163 11.95 7.18 -4.98
CA PHE A 163 12.51 6.05 -4.25
C PHE A 163 13.06 4.98 -5.19
N CYS A 164 13.81 4.03 -4.62
CA CYS A 164 14.28 2.85 -5.33
C CYS A 164 13.75 1.56 -4.69
N LEU A 165 13.33 0.62 -5.54
CA LEU A 165 12.82 -0.70 -5.17
C LEU A 165 13.45 -1.78 -6.05
N ASN A 166 13.70 -2.95 -5.48
CA ASN A 166 14.01 -4.16 -6.21
C ASN A 166 12.72 -4.74 -6.79
N THR A 167 12.64 -4.91 -8.11
CA THR A 167 11.48 -5.43 -8.82
C THR A 167 11.70 -6.87 -9.28
N PHE A 168 10.67 -7.69 -9.16
CA PHE A 168 10.64 -9.12 -9.51
C PHE A 168 9.80 -9.35 -10.76
N GLU A 169 9.90 -10.51 -11.40
CA GLU A 169 9.10 -10.84 -12.59
C GLU A 169 7.60 -10.66 -12.33
N SER A 170 7.14 -10.98 -11.12
CA SER A 170 5.78 -10.74 -10.62
C SER A 170 5.36 -9.26 -10.58
N PHE A 171 6.30 -8.31 -10.67
CA PHE A 171 5.98 -6.88 -10.78
C PHE A 171 5.18 -6.54 -12.04
N ASP A 172 5.38 -7.30 -13.13
CA ASP A 172 4.65 -7.08 -14.38
C ASP A 172 3.18 -7.54 -14.31
N SER A 173 2.78 -8.27 -13.25
CA SER A 173 1.38 -8.62 -12.96
C SER A 173 0.50 -7.39 -12.76
N ALA A 174 1.08 -6.23 -12.42
CA ALA A 174 0.36 -4.95 -12.39
C ALA A 174 -0.37 -4.64 -13.71
N CYS A 175 0.14 -5.11 -14.86
CA CYS A 175 -0.50 -4.92 -16.16
C CYS A 175 -1.79 -5.75 -16.37
N LYS A 176 -2.02 -6.74 -15.50
CA LYS A 176 -3.11 -7.72 -15.62
C LYS A 176 -4.11 -7.63 -14.46
N ASN A 177 -3.79 -6.80 -13.47
CA ASN A 177 -4.48 -6.80 -12.20
C ASN A 177 -4.71 -5.35 -11.73
N LYS A 178 -5.29 -4.53 -12.62
CA LYS A 178 -5.69 -3.14 -12.31
C LYS A 178 -4.58 -2.31 -11.63
N GLY A 179 -3.31 -2.56 -11.95
CA GLY A 179 -2.14 -1.89 -11.38
C GLY A 179 -1.60 -2.47 -10.07
N ARG A 180 -2.24 -3.46 -9.45
CA ARG A 180 -1.78 -4.07 -8.19
C ARG A 180 -0.53 -4.90 -8.40
N VAL A 181 0.46 -4.66 -7.56
CA VAL A 181 1.73 -5.38 -7.54
C VAL A 181 1.69 -6.39 -6.40
N PRO A 182 1.80 -7.70 -6.66
CA PRO A 182 1.80 -8.69 -5.61
C PRO A 182 3.08 -8.62 -4.77
N MET A 183 3.04 -9.20 -3.57
CA MET A 183 4.26 -9.44 -2.79
C MET A 183 5.21 -10.38 -3.54
N PRO A 184 6.53 -10.11 -3.55
CA PRO A 184 7.49 -11.04 -4.12
C PRO A 184 7.52 -12.36 -3.37
N LYS A 185 7.41 -13.47 -4.10
CA LYS A 185 7.49 -14.82 -3.53
C LYS A 185 8.96 -15.24 -3.37
N PRO A 186 9.31 -16.15 -2.44
CA PRO A 186 10.67 -16.67 -2.32
C PRO A 186 11.19 -17.34 -3.61
N SER A 187 10.27 -17.87 -4.43
CA SER A 187 10.50 -18.48 -5.73
C SER A 187 10.68 -17.47 -6.87
N ASP A 188 10.33 -16.20 -6.67
CA ASP A 188 10.35 -15.17 -7.71
C ASP A 188 11.78 -14.80 -8.12
N ASN A 189 11.97 -14.66 -9.43
CA ASN A 189 13.20 -14.10 -9.95
C ASN A 189 13.14 -12.57 -9.93
N VAL A 190 14.24 -11.96 -9.47
CA VAL A 190 14.48 -10.53 -9.72
C VAL A 190 14.53 -10.28 -11.23
N ARG A 191 13.89 -9.21 -11.70
CA ARG A 191 13.85 -8.90 -13.14
C ARG A 191 15.24 -8.78 -13.74
N GLU A 192 15.41 -9.32 -14.94
CA GLU A 192 16.68 -9.26 -15.67
C GLU A 192 17.08 -7.81 -16.01
N THR A 193 16.09 -6.97 -16.31
CA THR A 193 16.24 -5.54 -16.59
C THR A 193 15.43 -4.74 -15.58
N HIS A 194 15.96 -3.61 -15.14
CA HIS A 194 15.33 -2.80 -14.10
C HIS A 194 15.10 -3.55 -12.78
N GLY A 195 15.91 -4.59 -12.49
CA GLY A 195 15.87 -5.31 -11.21
C GLY A 195 15.94 -4.35 -10.03
N TRP A 196 16.82 -3.35 -10.05
CA TRP A 196 16.67 -2.15 -9.21
C TRP A 196 16.14 -0.99 -10.03
N HIS A 197 14.99 -0.45 -9.62
CA HIS A 197 14.24 0.56 -10.37
C HIS A 197 13.92 1.76 -9.48
N ALA A 198 13.87 2.95 -10.09
CA ALA A 198 13.51 4.18 -9.41
C ALA A 198 12.16 4.66 -9.91
N MET A 199 11.26 5.00 -8.98
CA MET A 199 9.89 5.39 -9.24
C MET A 199 9.49 6.55 -8.33
N LEU A 200 8.27 7.08 -8.53
CA LEU A 200 7.73 8.17 -7.73
C LEU A 200 6.51 7.70 -6.95
N CYS A 201 6.60 7.66 -5.62
CA CYS A 201 5.46 7.40 -4.75
C CYS A 201 4.66 8.69 -4.56
N VAL A 202 3.36 8.60 -4.82
CA VAL A 202 2.46 9.75 -5.00
C VAL A 202 1.17 9.61 -4.22
N GLY A 203 1.09 8.68 -3.27
CA GLY A 203 -0.09 8.50 -2.46
C GLY A 203 -0.03 7.20 -1.68
N TYR A 204 -1.03 6.98 -0.86
CA TYR A 204 -1.22 5.74 -0.11
C TYR A 204 -2.70 5.50 0.16
N SER A 205 -3.03 4.26 0.46
CA SER A 205 -4.36 3.84 0.88
C SER A 205 -4.25 2.83 2.00
N ASP A 206 -4.76 3.20 3.18
CA ASP A 206 -4.81 2.32 4.34
C ASP A 206 -5.82 1.18 4.19
N PRO A 207 -7.03 1.38 3.63
CA PRO A 207 -7.94 0.26 3.34
C PRO A 207 -7.29 -0.83 2.50
N ASP A 208 -6.52 -0.43 1.47
CA ASP A 208 -5.87 -1.37 0.57
C ASP A 208 -4.46 -1.81 1.04
N ASN A 209 -3.92 -1.22 2.11
CA ASN A 209 -2.52 -1.38 2.55
C ASN A 209 -1.46 -1.18 1.45
N VAL A 210 -1.66 -0.21 0.54
CA VAL A 210 -0.77 0.05 -0.60
C VAL A 210 -0.29 1.50 -0.69
N PHE A 211 0.89 1.69 -1.27
CA PHE A 211 1.33 2.96 -1.84
C PHE A 211 0.88 3.09 -3.29
N ILE A 212 0.47 4.30 -3.69
CA ILE A 212 0.20 4.67 -5.08
C ILE A 212 1.51 5.14 -5.71
N VAL A 213 1.94 4.49 -6.80
CA VAL A 213 3.25 4.72 -7.42
C VAL A 213 3.11 5.05 -8.89
N ARG A 214 3.72 6.16 -9.32
CA ARG A 214 3.91 6.53 -10.73
C ARG A 214 5.15 5.84 -11.28
N ASN A 215 4.97 5.01 -12.30
CA ASN A 215 6.05 4.42 -13.06
C ASN A 215 6.45 5.33 -14.25
N SER A 216 7.42 4.89 -15.05
CA SER A 216 7.92 5.62 -16.23
C SER A 216 7.96 4.76 -17.49
N TRP A 217 7.01 3.83 -17.64
CA TRP A 217 6.89 2.93 -18.80
C TRP A 217 5.66 3.21 -19.67
N GLY A 218 5.22 4.48 -19.66
CA GLY A 218 4.06 4.95 -20.40
C GLY A 218 2.73 4.56 -19.76
N LYS A 219 1.67 5.19 -20.26
CA LYS A 219 0.30 5.03 -19.75
C LYS A 219 -0.34 3.67 -20.03
N ASP A 220 0.22 2.88 -20.95
CA ASP A 220 -0.35 1.58 -21.32
C ASP A 220 0.17 0.45 -20.40
N TRP A 221 1.05 0.78 -19.44
CA TRP A 221 1.56 -0.15 -18.43
C TRP A 221 0.80 0.04 -17.10
N GLY A 222 0.51 -1.05 -16.39
CA GLY A 222 -0.20 -0.99 -15.10
C GLY A 222 -1.58 -0.31 -15.21
N ASP A 223 -2.01 0.38 -14.15
CA ASP A 223 -3.20 1.24 -14.19
C ASP A 223 -2.83 2.63 -14.72
N ARG A 224 -2.95 2.81 -16.05
CA ARG A 224 -2.68 4.09 -16.72
C ARG A 224 -1.28 4.66 -16.45
N GLY A 225 -0.29 3.80 -16.28
CA GLY A 225 1.10 4.14 -15.94
C GLY A 225 1.39 4.18 -14.43
N TYR A 226 0.41 3.86 -13.60
CA TYR A 226 0.54 3.73 -12.15
C TYR A 226 0.49 2.27 -11.72
N CYS A 227 1.00 2.02 -10.52
CA CYS A 227 0.79 0.77 -9.81
C CYS A 227 0.55 1.02 -8.33
N TYR A 228 0.02 -0.01 -7.67
CA TYR A 228 -0.31 -0.03 -6.26
C TYR A 228 0.56 -1.10 -5.61
N ILE A 229 1.48 -0.68 -4.74
CA ILE A 229 2.50 -1.58 -4.17
C ILE A 229 2.25 -1.73 -2.66
N PRO A 230 2.16 -2.96 -2.14
CA PRO A 230 1.97 -3.21 -0.71
C PRO A 230 2.98 -2.47 0.17
N TYR A 231 2.50 -2.00 1.33
CA TYR A 231 3.35 -1.37 2.34
C TYR A 231 4.52 -2.27 2.73
N ASP A 232 4.26 -3.56 2.93
CA ASP A 232 5.29 -4.52 3.35
C ASP A 232 6.37 -4.72 2.28
N TYR A 233 6.00 -4.72 1.00
CA TYR A 233 6.99 -4.76 -0.08
C TYR A 233 7.88 -3.51 -0.04
N MET A 234 7.27 -2.33 -0.04
CA MET A 234 8.04 -1.08 -0.08
C MET A 234 8.83 -0.82 1.19
N MET A 235 8.40 -1.33 2.34
CA MET A 235 9.10 -1.16 3.62
C MET A 235 10.07 -2.31 3.93
N ASN A 236 10.08 -3.39 3.14
CA ASN A 236 11.01 -4.50 3.30
C ASN A 236 12.47 -4.05 3.15
N LYS A 237 13.32 -4.46 4.08
CA LYS A 237 14.75 -4.06 4.15
C LYS A 237 15.61 -4.64 3.03
N GLU A 238 15.20 -5.74 2.44
CA GLU A 238 15.94 -6.40 1.36
C GLU A 238 15.51 -5.89 -0.01
N PHE A 239 14.25 -5.46 -0.12
CA PHE A 239 13.67 -5.01 -1.38
C PHE A 239 13.73 -3.50 -1.58
N ASN A 240 13.71 -2.70 -0.51
CA ASN A 240 13.86 -1.25 -0.59
C ASN A 240 15.33 -0.86 -0.78
N GLY A 241 15.62 0.08 -1.69
CA GLY A 241 16.97 0.56 -1.94
C GLY A 241 17.55 1.46 -0.84
N HIS A 242 16.73 1.82 0.16
CA HIS A 242 17.01 2.78 1.23
C HIS A 242 17.53 4.14 0.73
N ASP A 243 17.16 4.52 -0.50
CA ASP A 243 17.59 5.72 -1.21
C ASP A 243 16.34 6.51 -1.67
N SER A 244 15.67 7.12 -0.69
CA SER A 244 14.40 7.83 -0.88
C SER A 244 14.55 9.32 -0.60
N TRP A 245 13.97 10.14 -1.48
CA TRP A 245 14.14 11.58 -1.48
C TRP A 245 12.85 12.33 -1.81
N ILE A 246 12.66 13.47 -1.17
CA ILE A 246 11.81 14.54 -1.69
C ILE A 246 12.68 15.67 -2.21
N ILE A 247 12.23 16.37 -3.24
CA ILE A 247 12.77 17.67 -3.63
C ILE A 247 11.87 18.78 -3.08
N LYS A 248 12.46 19.95 -2.81
CA LYS A 248 11.73 21.12 -2.31
C LYS A 248 11.83 22.31 -3.26
N SER A 249 10.68 22.93 -3.51
CA SER A 249 10.59 24.27 -4.10
C SER A 249 10.98 25.32 -3.04
N VAL A 250 11.41 26.49 -3.49
CA VAL A 250 11.93 27.60 -2.66
C VAL A 250 10.83 28.21 -1.78
N GLU A 251 9.58 28.05 -2.19
CA GLU A 251 8.42 28.57 -1.47
C GLU A 251 7.91 27.51 -0.49
N ASN A 252 7.83 27.87 0.80
CA ASN A 252 7.13 27.08 1.82
C ASN A 252 5.64 27.12 1.51
N LEU A 253 5.21 26.32 0.56
CA LEU A 253 3.81 26.10 0.23
C LEU A 253 3.31 24.90 1.02
N ASP A 254 2.08 25.03 1.53
CA ASP A 254 1.37 23.92 2.12
C ASP A 254 0.73 23.11 0.99
N PHE A 255 1.24 21.90 0.76
CA PHE A 255 0.75 21.03 -0.31
C PHE A 255 -0.25 19.99 0.19
N SER A 256 -0.66 20.04 1.47
CA SER A 256 -1.63 19.08 2.03
C SER A 256 -3.09 19.39 1.70
N GLU A 257 -3.41 20.59 1.20
CA GLU A 257 -4.79 20.94 0.83
C GLU A 257 -5.25 20.17 -0.41
N GLY A 258 -6.41 19.52 -0.31
CA GLY A 258 -7.09 18.85 -1.42
C GLY A 258 -6.69 17.40 -1.70
N VAL A 259 -5.64 16.90 -1.03
CA VAL A 259 -5.07 15.57 -1.34
C VAL A 259 -5.43 14.46 -0.36
N TRP A 260 -6.20 14.77 0.68
CA TRP A 260 -6.66 13.81 1.69
C TRP A 260 -8.02 13.27 1.31
N ASP A 261 -8.19 11.97 1.48
CA ASP A 261 -9.46 11.29 1.44
C ASP A 261 -9.60 10.47 2.72
N ASP A 262 -10.67 10.76 3.47
CA ASP A 262 -10.97 10.13 4.76
C ASP A 262 -11.94 8.96 4.61
N SER A 263 -12.28 8.55 3.36
CA SER A 263 -13.12 7.37 3.17
C SER A 263 -12.37 6.10 3.57
N GLU A 264 -13.13 5.13 4.07
CA GLU A 264 -12.65 3.80 4.42
C GLU A 264 -12.83 2.80 3.27
N GLU A 265 -13.52 3.21 2.20
CA GLU A 265 -13.66 2.43 0.96
C GLU A 265 -12.31 2.21 0.25
N SER A 266 -12.05 0.94 -0.10
CA SER A 266 -10.98 0.49 -1.00
C SER A 266 -10.98 1.23 -2.34
N ASN A 267 -9.78 1.43 -2.89
CA ASN A 267 -9.64 2.03 -4.23
C ASN A 267 -10.02 1.06 -5.35
N PHE A 268 -10.20 -0.23 -5.04
CA PHE A 268 -10.53 -1.29 -5.98
C PHE A 268 -11.99 -1.70 -5.93
N ALA A 269 -12.77 -1.17 -4.97
CA ALA A 269 -14.18 -1.50 -4.81
C ALA A 269 -14.97 -1.29 -6.10
N VAL A 270 -15.71 -2.33 -6.50
CA VAL A 270 -16.65 -2.33 -7.63
C VAL A 270 -17.98 -2.91 -7.16
N ASP A 271 -19.09 -2.32 -7.62
CA ASP A 271 -20.44 -2.83 -7.32
C ASP A 271 -20.56 -4.33 -7.69
N GLY A 272 -20.93 -5.15 -6.70
CA GLY A 272 -21.12 -6.61 -6.87
C GLY A 272 -19.85 -7.45 -6.68
N MET A 273 -18.76 -6.84 -6.21
CA MET A 273 -17.55 -7.58 -5.82
C MET A 273 -17.76 -8.27 -4.47
N ILE A 274 -17.36 -9.53 -4.39
CA ILE A 274 -17.32 -10.31 -3.16
C ILE A 274 -15.93 -10.19 -2.56
N TYR A 275 -15.87 -10.02 -1.25
CA TYR A 275 -14.65 -10.05 -0.47
C TYR A 275 -14.62 -11.35 0.32
N VAL A 276 -13.49 -12.05 0.29
CA VAL A 276 -13.22 -13.22 1.11
C VAL A 276 -12.14 -12.83 2.13
N THR A 277 -12.51 -12.87 3.40
CA THR A 277 -11.72 -12.38 4.53
C THR A 277 -11.42 -13.52 5.49
N ASP A 278 -10.54 -13.28 6.46
CA ASP A 278 -10.10 -14.26 7.46
C ASP A 278 -9.67 -15.61 6.87
N PHE A 279 -9.18 -15.59 5.63
CA PHE A 279 -8.95 -16.80 4.88
C PHE A 279 -7.57 -17.37 5.20
N TRP A 280 -7.56 -18.50 5.90
CA TRP A 280 -6.35 -19.28 6.15
C TRP A 280 -6.62 -20.77 5.97
N ILE A 281 -5.57 -21.51 5.60
CA ILE A 281 -5.61 -22.96 5.42
C ILE A 281 -4.29 -23.60 5.85
N GLU A 282 -4.35 -24.67 6.64
CA GLU A 282 -3.22 -25.55 6.88
C GLU A 282 -3.08 -26.51 5.68
N THR A 283 -2.01 -26.41 4.90
CA THR A 283 -1.83 -27.22 3.68
C THR A 283 -0.40 -27.72 3.52
N GLU A 284 -0.21 -28.87 2.85
CA GLU A 284 1.12 -29.44 2.59
C GLU A 284 1.93 -28.66 1.54
N ASP A 285 1.24 -27.95 0.63
CA ASP A 285 1.87 -27.20 -0.47
C ASP A 285 1.09 -25.93 -0.80
N THR A 286 1.56 -24.81 -0.22
CA THR A 286 1.01 -23.46 -0.44
C THR A 286 0.96 -23.06 -1.92
N GLU A 287 1.98 -23.40 -2.70
CA GLU A 287 2.06 -23.00 -4.11
C GLU A 287 1.08 -23.81 -4.97
N GLU A 288 0.91 -25.10 -4.66
CA GLU A 288 -0.10 -25.94 -5.30
C GLU A 288 -1.52 -25.44 -4.98
N PHE A 289 -1.82 -25.18 -3.71
CA PHE A 289 -3.12 -24.67 -3.29
C PHE A 289 -3.45 -23.33 -3.95
N ALA A 290 -2.51 -22.37 -3.91
CA ALA A 290 -2.72 -21.07 -4.54
C ALA A 290 -2.93 -21.17 -6.06
N THR A 291 -2.23 -22.08 -6.74
CA THR A 291 -2.45 -22.35 -8.17
C THR A 291 -3.86 -22.88 -8.42
N LYS A 292 -4.37 -23.74 -7.53
CA LYS A 292 -5.71 -24.32 -7.64
C LYS A 292 -6.80 -23.31 -7.35
N LEU A 293 -6.56 -22.43 -6.37
CA LEU A 293 -7.44 -21.31 -6.06
C LEU A 293 -7.54 -20.34 -7.24
N GLU A 294 -6.41 -20.04 -7.90
CA GLU A 294 -6.40 -19.22 -9.12
C GLU A 294 -7.17 -19.90 -10.27
N GLU A 295 -6.96 -21.22 -10.48
CA GLU A 295 -7.71 -22.00 -11.46
C GLU A 295 -9.22 -21.96 -11.19
N LEU A 296 -9.65 -22.10 -9.93
CA LEU A 296 -11.04 -21.99 -9.52
C LEU A 296 -11.61 -20.60 -9.81
N CYS A 297 -10.92 -19.53 -9.40
CA CYS A 297 -11.37 -18.16 -9.67
C CYS A 297 -11.60 -17.92 -11.16
N MET A 298 -10.69 -18.40 -12.00
CA MET A 298 -10.77 -18.30 -13.46
C MET A 298 -11.98 -19.01 -14.07
N GLU A 299 -12.60 -19.97 -13.38
CA GLU A 299 -13.84 -20.62 -13.84
C GLU A 299 -15.09 -19.74 -13.62
N TYR A 300 -15.01 -18.80 -12.68
CA TYR A 300 -16.12 -17.99 -12.20
C TYR A 300 -16.09 -16.52 -12.64
N VAL A 301 -15.03 -16.07 -13.31
CA VAL A 301 -14.86 -14.68 -13.76
C VAL A 301 -14.86 -14.55 -15.29
N GLU A 302 -15.17 -13.35 -15.80
CA GLU A 302 -15.07 -13.05 -17.25
C GLU A 302 -13.63 -12.77 -17.69
N SER A 303 -12.82 -12.18 -16.80
CA SER A 303 -11.45 -11.74 -17.06
C SER A 303 -10.53 -12.02 -15.86
N GLU A 304 -9.23 -12.17 -16.11
CA GLU A 304 -8.20 -12.25 -15.05
C GLU A 304 -8.09 -10.95 -14.21
N GLU A 305 -8.76 -9.88 -14.63
CA GLU A 305 -8.86 -8.59 -13.90
C GLU A 305 -9.99 -8.57 -12.87
N ASP A 306 -10.88 -9.56 -12.88
CA ASP A 306 -12.10 -9.59 -12.07
C ASP A 306 -11.93 -10.33 -10.74
N PHE A 307 -10.73 -10.82 -10.43
CA PHE A 307 -10.38 -11.29 -9.09
C PHE A 307 -8.95 -10.91 -8.75
N TYR A 308 -8.66 -10.95 -7.45
CA TYR A 308 -7.31 -10.83 -6.93
C TYR A 308 -7.23 -11.48 -5.57
N PHE A 309 -6.08 -12.08 -5.26
CA PHE A 309 -5.68 -12.40 -3.90
C PHE A 309 -4.15 -12.40 -3.83
N ASP A 310 -3.63 -12.06 -2.67
CA ASP A 310 -2.26 -12.34 -2.25
C ASP A 310 -2.26 -13.57 -1.35
N TYR A 311 -1.11 -14.22 -1.18
CA TYR A 311 -0.96 -15.27 -0.19
C TYR A 311 0.43 -15.30 0.41
N GLU A 312 0.51 -15.75 1.65
CA GLU A 312 1.77 -16.00 2.34
C GLU A 312 1.70 -17.23 3.23
N ALA A 313 2.84 -17.93 3.35
CA ALA A 313 3.00 -19.03 4.29
C ALA A 313 3.64 -18.53 5.59
N GLN A 314 3.05 -18.88 6.73
CA GLN A 314 3.59 -18.59 8.05
C GLN A 314 3.66 -19.87 8.90
N GLU A 315 4.76 -20.04 9.65
CA GLU A 315 4.91 -21.16 10.59
C GLU A 315 4.52 -20.70 12.01
N GLU A 316 3.49 -21.33 12.57
CA GLU A 316 2.99 -21.10 13.93
C GLU A 316 3.02 -22.40 14.73
N ASP A 317 3.75 -22.41 15.84
CA ASP A 317 3.91 -23.59 16.72
C ASP A 317 4.31 -24.90 15.99
N GLY A 318 4.99 -24.78 14.85
CA GLY A 318 5.45 -25.90 14.02
C GLY A 318 4.43 -26.41 13.00
N VAL A 319 3.34 -25.68 12.81
CA VAL A 319 2.33 -25.87 11.76
C VAL A 319 2.49 -24.75 10.73
N GLU A 320 2.42 -25.07 9.44
CA GLU A 320 2.54 -24.09 8.36
C GLU A 320 1.13 -23.74 7.85
N TYR A 321 0.74 -22.49 8.04
CA TYR A 321 -0.52 -21.92 7.57
C TYR A 321 -0.28 -21.09 6.32
N THR A 322 -1.18 -21.23 5.36
CA THR A 322 -1.27 -20.31 4.22
C THR A 322 -2.38 -19.33 4.47
N TYR A 323 -2.03 -18.05 4.55
CA TYR A 323 -2.98 -16.95 4.67
C TYR A 323 -3.25 -16.39 3.27
N ILE A 324 -4.52 -16.29 2.90
CA ILE A 324 -4.99 -15.65 1.68
C ILE A 324 -5.49 -14.25 2.06
N ASN A 325 -4.88 -13.23 1.47
CA ASN A 325 -5.13 -11.83 1.82
C ASN A 325 -5.67 -11.07 0.62
N ASN A 326 -6.39 -9.97 0.87
CA ASN A 326 -6.95 -9.11 -0.17
C ASN A 326 -7.76 -9.89 -1.23
N PHE A 327 -8.47 -10.94 -0.80
CA PHE A 327 -9.19 -11.78 -1.74
C PHE A 327 -10.50 -11.13 -2.13
N GLU A 328 -10.58 -10.71 -3.38
CA GLU A 328 -11.76 -10.14 -3.99
C GLU A 328 -12.08 -10.86 -5.31
N ILE A 329 -13.37 -11.04 -5.60
CA ILE A 329 -13.82 -11.67 -6.84
C ILE A 329 -15.16 -11.08 -7.29
N LEU A 330 -15.23 -10.72 -8.57
CA LEU A 330 -16.44 -10.25 -9.24
C LEU A 330 -16.98 -11.38 -10.12
N THR A 331 -18.02 -12.04 -9.64
CA THR A 331 -18.65 -13.19 -10.32
C THR A 331 -20.17 -13.04 -10.45
N GLU A 332 -20.74 -13.60 -11.52
CA GLU A 332 -22.20 -13.66 -11.68
C GLU A 332 -22.86 -14.75 -10.81
N ASN A 333 -22.09 -15.71 -10.26
CA ASN A 333 -22.60 -16.83 -9.45
C ASN A 333 -21.85 -16.95 -8.11
N PRO A 334 -22.10 -16.05 -7.14
CA PRO A 334 -21.44 -16.03 -5.82
C PRO A 334 -21.55 -17.37 -5.08
N ASP A 335 -22.78 -17.87 -4.96
CA ASP A 335 -23.09 -19.04 -4.13
C ASP A 335 -22.40 -20.31 -4.65
N ASP A 336 -22.37 -20.48 -5.98
CA ASP A 336 -21.72 -21.63 -6.62
C ASP A 336 -20.19 -21.54 -6.46
N PHE A 337 -19.62 -20.34 -6.58
CA PHE A 337 -18.19 -20.11 -6.34
C PHE A 337 -17.79 -20.46 -4.90
N ILE A 338 -18.55 -19.97 -3.90
CA ILE A 338 -18.26 -20.24 -2.49
C ILE A 338 -18.38 -21.75 -2.18
N ALA A 339 -19.37 -22.43 -2.75
CA ALA A 339 -19.51 -23.89 -2.56
C ALA A 339 -18.33 -24.67 -3.16
N ASP A 340 -17.81 -24.26 -4.31
CA ASP A 340 -16.62 -24.87 -4.91
C ASP A 340 -15.33 -24.46 -4.19
N LEU A 341 -15.25 -23.26 -3.61
CA LEU A 341 -14.15 -22.81 -2.75
C LEU A 341 -14.07 -23.66 -1.48
N GLU A 342 -15.22 -23.91 -0.84
CA GLU A 342 -15.33 -24.81 0.31
C GLU A 342 -14.80 -26.20 -0.04
N THR A 343 -15.27 -26.76 -1.16
CA THR A 343 -14.82 -28.07 -1.66
C THR A 343 -13.30 -28.10 -1.92
N LEU A 344 -12.74 -27.03 -2.46
CA LEU A 344 -11.29 -26.92 -2.69
C LEU A 344 -10.52 -26.89 -1.36
N CYS A 345 -11.02 -26.16 -0.35
CA CYS A 345 -10.42 -26.13 0.97
C CYS A 345 -10.47 -27.51 1.64
N GLU A 346 -11.61 -28.20 1.60
CA GLU A 346 -11.74 -29.58 2.10
C GLU A 346 -10.76 -30.56 1.43
N GLU A 347 -10.44 -30.38 0.15
CA GLU A 347 -9.51 -31.26 -0.58
C GLU A 347 -8.04 -31.03 -0.16
N TYR A 348 -7.67 -29.79 0.13
CA TYR A 348 -6.27 -29.38 0.35
C TYR A 348 -5.90 -29.13 1.82
N ALA A 349 -6.88 -28.99 2.70
CA ALA A 349 -6.67 -28.73 4.11
C ALA A 349 -6.25 -30.01 4.86
N ILE A 350 -5.23 -29.87 5.70
CA ILE A 350 -4.83 -30.91 6.64
C ILE A 350 -5.88 -30.97 7.75
N GLU A 351 -6.50 -32.15 7.92
CA GLU A 351 -7.51 -32.38 8.96
C GLU A 351 -8.67 -31.36 8.96
N GLU A 352 -9.07 -30.86 7.77
CA GLU A 352 -10.13 -29.84 7.61
C GLU A 352 -9.81 -28.53 8.36
N ASN A 353 -8.52 -28.22 8.57
CA ASN A 353 -8.09 -27.04 9.30
C ASN A 353 -7.94 -25.82 8.36
N TYR A 354 -9.04 -25.11 8.16
CA TYR A 354 -9.12 -23.85 7.43
C TYR A 354 -10.27 -22.99 7.96
N SER A 355 -10.30 -21.72 7.57
CA SER A 355 -11.42 -20.81 7.81
C SER A 355 -11.42 -19.73 6.74
N PHE A 356 -12.59 -19.21 6.39
CA PHE A 356 -12.76 -17.94 5.69
C PHE A 356 -14.15 -17.37 5.96
N THR A 357 -14.29 -16.06 5.83
CA THR A 357 -15.54 -15.31 5.85
C THR A 357 -15.74 -14.66 4.48
N TYR A 358 -16.98 -14.28 4.11
CA TYR A 358 -17.22 -13.60 2.83
C TYR A 358 -18.43 -12.67 2.87
N GLY A 359 -18.39 -11.60 2.06
CA GLY A 359 -19.47 -10.61 1.98
C GLY A 359 -19.35 -9.60 0.84
N ASP A 360 -20.36 -8.73 0.72
CA ASP A 360 -20.45 -7.66 -0.30
C ASP A 360 -19.73 -6.34 0.14
N SER A 361 -19.12 -6.33 1.33
CA SER A 361 -18.33 -5.22 1.85
C SER A 361 -17.06 -5.73 2.54
N GLU A 362 -16.00 -4.91 2.54
CA GLU A 362 -14.77 -5.17 3.31
C GLU A 362 -14.98 -5.07 4.84
N GLU A 363 -16.12 -4.56 5.30
CA GLU A 363 -16.43 -4.47 6.72
C GLU A 363 -17.08 -5.77 7.23
N GLU A 364 -16.48 -6.25 8.33
CA GLU A 364 -16.90 -7.35 9.18
C GLU A 364 -18.38 -7.23 9.57
N ASP A 365 -19.23 -8.15 9.09
CA ASP A 365 -20.41 -8.52 9.86
C ASP A 365 -19.94 -9.48 10.98
N GLU A 366 -19.46 -8.91 12.10
CA GLU A 366 -19.13 -9.63 13.35
C GLU A 366 -20.37 -10.25 14.05
N ASP A 367 -21.56 -10.28 13.42
CA ASP A 367 -22.84 -10.54 14.09
C ASP A 367 -23.64 -11.76 13.57
N ASP A 368 -23.07 -12.66 12.75
CA ASP A 368 -23.80 -13.85 12.23
C ASP A 368 -23.38 -15.19 12.87
N GLU A 369 -22.99 -15.19 14.15
CA GLU A 369 -22.93 -16.41 15.00
C GLU A 369 -24.16 -16.57 15.91
N GLU A 370 -25.39 -16.23 15.49
CA GLU A 370 -26.60 -16.65 16.24
C GLU A 370 -27.81 -16.96 15.33
N GLU A 371 -27.72 -17.97 14.46
CA GLU A 371 -28.92 -18.69 13.98
C GLU A 371 -28.61 -20.18 13.72
N ASP A 372 -28.31 -20.99 14.75
CA ASP A 372 -28.60 -22.44 14.72
C ASP A 372 -28.40 -23.17 16.06
N ASP A 373 -28.84 -22.62 17.20
CA ASP A 373 -28.97 -23.40 18.44
C ASP A 373 -30.15 -22.88 19.31
N GLU A 374 -31.38 -22.97 18.79
CA GLU A 374 -32.58 -22.94 19.63
C GLU A 374 -33.10 -24.35 19.92
N GLU A 375 -33.19 -24.65 21.22
CA GLU A 375 -33.96 -25.71 21.91
C GLU A 375 -33.25 -26.99 22.38
N GLU A 376 -32.14 -26.88 23.11
CA GLU A 376 -31.87 -27.74 24.28
C GLU A 376 -31.13 -26.92 25.35
N ASP A 377 -31.83 -26.10 26.16
CA ASP A 377 -31.43 -25.72 27.53
C ASP A 377 -32.51 -24.83 28.19
N GLU A 378 -33.65 -25.44 28.57
CA GLU A 378 -34.62 -24.88 29.54
C GLU A 378 -34.66 -25.77 30.79
N GLU A 379 -33.54 -26.01 31.49
CA GLU A 379 -33.58 -26.76 32.77
C GLU A 379 -32.54 -26.31 33.84
N GLU A 380 -32.02 -25.07 33.91
CA GLU A 380 -31.14 -24.68 35.05
C GLU A 380 -31.27 -23.22 35.56
N GLU A 381 -32.45 -22.57 35.52
CA GLU A 381 -32.63 -21.22 36.12
C GLU A 381 -33.80 -21.05 37.12
N ASP A 382 -34.35 -22.13 37.69
CA ASP A 382 -35.48 -22.02 38.65
C ASP A 382 -35.13 -22.42 40.11
N GLU A 383 -33.85 -22.60 40.48
CA GLU A 383 -33.46 -22.94 41.87
C GLU A 383 -32.91 -21.76 42.71
N GLU A 384 -32.75 -20.55 42.15
CA GLU A 384 -32.21 -19.40 42.91
C GLU A 384 -33.28 -18.41 43.43
N ASP A 385 -34.53 -18.51 42.99
CA ASP A 385 -35.61 -17.57 43.40
C ASP A 385 -36.44 -18.05 44.61
N GLU A 386 -36.27 -19.29 45.11
CA GLU A 386 -37.01 -19.79 46.29
C GLU A 386 -36.31 -19.50 47.64
N GLU A 387 -35.04 -19.07 47.65
CA GLU A 387 -34.32 -18.78 48.91
C GLU A 387 -34.46 -17.31 49.39
N GLU A 388 -34.87 -16.37 48.52
CA GLU A 388 -35.06 -14.95 48.92
C GLU A 388 -36.47 -14.65 49.46
N GLU A 389 -37.50 -15.45 49.16
CA GLU A 389 -38.86 -15.24 49.70
C GLU A 389 -39.05 -15.76 51.14
N ASP A 390 -38.25 -16.73 51.59
CA ASP A 390 -38.34 -17.29 52.95
C ASP A 390 -37.69 -16.39 54.02
N GLU A 391 -36.73 -15.53 53.67
CA GLU A 391 -36.10 -14.59 54.62
C GLU A 391 -36.96 -13.34 54.89
N GLU A 392 -37.82 -12.92 53.96
CA GLU A 392 -38.73 -11.77 54.15
C GLU A 392 -39.98 -12.13 55.00
N GLU A 393 -40.45 -13.38 54.98
CA GLU A 393 -41.59 -13.80 55.83
C GLU A 393 -41.19 -13.98 57.32
N GLU A 394 -39.94 -14.35 57.64
CA GLU A 394 -39.48 -14.47 59.04
C GLU A 394 -39.27 -13.10 59.72
N GLU A 395 -38.93 -12.03 58.99
CA GLU A 395 -38.78 -10.68 59.56
C GLU A 395 -40.14 -10.01 59.85
N GLU A 396 -41.19 -10.29 59.08
CA GLU A 396 -42.54 -9.74 59.34
C GLU A 396 -43.24 -10.39 60.55
N GLU A 397 -42.98 -11.69 60.84
CA GLU A 397 -43.55 -12.35 62.03
C GLU A 397 -42.90 -11.88 63.35
N GLU A 398 -41.61 -11.51 63.35
CA GLU A 398 -40.94 -10.96 64.55
C GLU A 398 -41.41 -9.53 64.90
N GLU A 399 -41.78 -8.71 63.92
CA GLU A 399 -42.32 -7.35 64.18
C GLU A 399 -43.76 -7.37 64.73
N GLU A 400 -44.60 -8.34 64.33
CA GLU A 400 -45.98 -8.47 64.87
C GLU A 400 -45.99 -8.98 66.34
N GLU A 401 -45.05 -9.84 66.74
CA GLU A 401 -44.95 -10.32 68.13
C GLU A 401 -44.48 -9.21 69.11
N GLU A 402 -43.63 -8.28 68.67
CA GLU A 402 -43.18 -7.14 69.51
C GLU A 402 -44.30 -6.11 69.74
N GLU A 403 -45.18 -5.87 68.77
CA GLU A 403 -46.32 -4.94 68.92
C GLU A 403 -47.42 -5.49 69.86
N GLU A 404 -47.66 -6.81 69.87
CA GLU A 404 -48.61 -7.44 70.80
C GLU A 404 -48.09 -7.43 72.26
N GLU A 405 -46.78 -7.61 72.47
CA GLU A 405 -46.15 -7.50 73.80
C GLU A 405 -46.25 -6.08 74.38
N GLU A 406 -46.11 -5.03 73.55
CA GLU A 406 -46.20 -3.63 74.00
C GLU A 406 -47.65 -3.20 74.33
N SER A 407 -48.62 -3.72 73.58
CA SER A 407 -50.07 -3.57 73.81
C SER A 407 -50.53 -4.20 75.14
N SER A 408 -49.97 -5.36 75.49
CA SER A 408 -50.30 -6.07 76.73
C SER A 408 -49.78 -5.37 78.00
N ARG A 409 -48.65 -4.63 77.91
CA ARG A 409 -48.05 -3.87 79.03
C ARG A 409 -48.78 -2.56 79.34
N LYS A 410 -49.52 -1.98 78.39
CA LYS A 410 -50.34 -0.76 78.60
C LYS A 410 -51.71 -1.00 79.26
N LYS A 411 -52.17 -2.26 79.41
CA LYS A 411 -53.43 -2.61 80.11
C LYS A 411 -53.27 -3.04 81.57
N ARG A 412 -52.06 -3.04 82.12
CA ARG A 412 -51.78 -3.25 83.55
C ARG A 412 -51.01 -2.07 84.15
N ARG A 413 -51.64 -0.90 84.21
CA ARG A 413 -51.26 0.18 85.12
C ARG A 413 -52.41 1.10 85.46
#